data_AF-A0A822EHF2-F1
#
_entry.id   AF-A0A822EHF2-F1
#
_cell.length_a   1.000
_cell.length_b   1.000
_cell.length_c   1.000
_cell.angle_alpha   90.00
_cell.angle_beta   90.00
_cell.angle_gamma   90.00
#
_symmetry.space_group_name_H-M   'P 1'
#
loop_
_entity.id
_entity.type
_entity.pdbx_description
1 polymer ?
#
loop_
_entity_poly.entity_id
_entity_poly.type
_entity_poly.pdbx_seq_one_letter_code
_entity_poly.pdbx_strand_id
1 'polypeptide(L)'
;MVILLIYTSQVQVAHTITVNTPLLEVYSSLYEKYAETLSCPCTNIAIEQQEFISLIPTFHQICDSDFVDPRWPMGIQNTMQLFDYIYNRDFRMRGYSLFQALVSICALAKVSIGNALIDFKSTTFISKNLLSEKTFAAQMNAVLICILPL
;
A
#
# COMPACT_ATOMS: atom_id res chain seq x y z
N MET A 1 28.99 -10.67 57.33
CA MET A 1 29.41 -9.61 56.37
C MET A 1 29.86 -10.14 55.01
N VAL A 2 30.36 -11.38 54.88
CA VAL A 2 30.80 -11.96 53.60
C VAL A 2 29.66 -12.13 52.58
N ILE A 3 28.46 -12.52 53.02
CA ILE A 3 27.29 -12.74 52.16
C ILE A 3 26.86 -11.45 51.43
N LEU A 4 26.91 -10.30 52.12
CA LEU A 4 26.58 -8.98 51.53
C LEU A 4 27.60 -8.56 50.47
N LEU A 5 28.90 -8.84 50.68
CA LEU A 5 29.96 -8.52 49.72
C LEU A 5 29.81 -9.32 48.42
N ILE A 6 29.49 -10.62 48.52
CA ILE A 6 29.24 -11.47 47.35
C ILE A 6 28.00 -10.97 46.60
N TYR A 7 26.92 -10.63 47.31
CA TYR A 7 25.69 -10.10 46.72
C TYR A 7 25.96 -8.80 45.94
N THR A 8 26.68 -7.84 46.53
CA THR A 8 27.02 -6.57 45.85
C THR A 8 27.96 -6.75 44.67
N SER A 9 28.82 -7.78 44.67
CA SER A 9 29.74 -8.07 43.55
C SER A 9 29.03 -8.58 42.30
N GLN A 10 27.83 -9.15 42.44
CA GLN A 10 27.06 -9.71 41.33
C GLN A 10 25.95 -8.79 40.83
N VAL A 11 25.84 -7.58 41.38
CA VAL A 11 24.89 -6.58 40.88
C VAL A 11 25.34 -6.15 39.49
N GLN A 12 24.69 -6.67 38.46
CA GLN A 12 24.83 -6.18 37.10
C GLN A 12 24.09 -4.84 36.99
N VAL A 13 24.83 -3.76 36.74
CA VAL A 13 24.25 -2.44 36.50
C VAL A 13 24.11 -2.27 34.99
N ALA A 14 22.88 -2.09 34.52
CA ALA A 14 22.63 -1.71 33.14
C ALA A 14 23.00 -0.24 32.96
N HIS A 15 23.77 0.05 31.91
CA HIS A 15 24.11 1.42 31.51
C HIS A 15 23.39 1.78 30.22
N THR A 16 22.74 2.94 30.21
CA THR A 16 22.13 3.49 29.01
C THR A 16 23.18 4.16 28.15
N ILE A 17 23.30 3.73 26.89
CA ILE A 17 24.16 4.35 25.89
C ILE A 17 23.27 5.11 24.90
N THR A 18 23.56 6.39 24.69
CA THR A 18 22.83 7.24 23.74
C THR A 18 23.65 7.41 22.47
N VAL A 19 23.04 7.07 21.33
CA VAL A 19 23.60 7.33 20.00
C VAL A 19 22.76 8.42 19.34
N ASN A 20 23.39 9.54 19.01
CA ASN A 20 22.71 10.69 18.42
C ASN A 20 22.59 10.52 16.90
N THR A 21 21.40 10.77 16.35
CA THR A 21 21.10 10.76 14.89
C THR A 21 21.75 9.57 14.16
N PRO A 22 21.47 8.32 14.57
CA PRO A 22 22.08 7.16 13.96
C PRO A 22 21.64 7.01 12.50
N LEU A 23 22.53 6.50 11.66
CA LEU A 23 22.15 5.97 10.34
C LEU A 23 21.25 4.74 10.51
N LEU A 24 20.41 4.47 9.51
CA LEU A 24 19.48 3.33 9.53
C LEU A 24 20.21 2.01 9.77
N GLU A 25 21.37 1.81 9.16
CA GLU A 25 22.21 0.62 9.33
C GLU A 25 22.66 0.41 10.78
N VAL A 26 23.01 1.51 11.47
CA VAL A 26 23.39 1.47 12.88
C VAL A 26 22.19 1.08 13.74
N TYR A 27 21.03 1.69 13.50
CA TYR A 27 19.79 1.30 14.17
C TYR A 27 19.46 -0.18 13.95
N SER A 28 19.50 -0.66 12.71
CA SER A 28 19.20 -2.06 12.37
C SER A 28 20.13 -3.02 13.12
N SER A 29 21.44 -2.74 13.13
CA SER A 29 22.42 -3.57 13.84
C SER A 29 22.22 -3.58 15.36
N LEU A 30 21.76 -2.47 15.95
CA LEU A 30 21.44 -2.38 17.38
C LEU A 30 20.13 -3.09 17.70
N TYR A 31 19.13 -2.97 16.82
CA TYR A 31 17.84 -3.61 17.00
C TYR A 31 17.97 -5.14 17.00
N GLU A 32 18.82 -5.71 16.14
CA GLU A 32 19.10 -7.15 16.14
C GLU A 32 19.63 -7.69 17.47
N LYS A 33 20.38 -6.86 18.22
CA LYS A 33 21.02 -7.25 19.49
C LYS A 33 20.21 -6.88 20.72
N TYR A 34 19.44 -5.80 20.64
CA TYR A 34 18.83 -5.13 21.80
C TYR A 34 17.35 -4.79 21.58
N ALA A 35 16.62 -5.53 20.73
CA ALA A 35 15.23 -5.25 20.36
C ALA A 35 14.29 -4.91 21.53
N GLU A 36 14.45 -5.59 22.67
CA GLU A 36 13.57 -5.43 23.84
C GLU A 36 13.84 -4.15 24.66
N THR A 37 15.07 -3.63 24.60
CA THR A 37 15.51 -2.50 25.43
C THR A 37 15.89 -1.26 24.62
N LEU A 38 16.03 -1.39 23.30
CA LEU A 38 16.35 -0.29 22.40
C LEU A 38 15.15 0.64 22.23
N SER A 39 15.36 1.92 22.48
CA SER A 39 14.39 2.98 22.18
C SER A 39 15.01 3.99 21.23
N CYS A 40 14.33 4.23 20.11
CA CYS A 40 14.72 5.22 19.11
C CYS A 40 13.56 6.19 18.91
N PRO A 41 13.46 7.27 19.72
CA PRO A 41 12.40 8.24 19.60
C PRO A 41 12.50 9.00 18.27
N CYS A 42 11.36 9.22 17.61
CA CYS A 42 11.31 9.99 16.39
C CYS A 42 11.46 11.48 16.69
N THR A 43 12.23 12.22 15.89
CA THR A 43 12.26 13.68 15.95
C THR A 43 10.93 14.28 15.49
N ASN A 44 10.37 13.71 14.42
CA ASN A 44 9.03 14.03 13.92
C ASN A 44 8.12 12.83 14.17
N ILE A 45 7.13 13.01 15.06
CA ILE A 45 6.18 11.94 15.40
C ILE A 45 5.04 11.81 14.39
N ALA A 46 4.92 12.76 13.46
CA ALA A 46 3.85 12.88 12.48
C ALA A 46 4.49 13.17 11.12
N ILE A 47 4.33 12.26 10.17
CA ILE A 47 4.92 12.35 8.82
C ILE A 47 3.82 11.99 7.81
N GLU A 48 3.63 12.78 6.77
CA GLU A 48 2.69 12.45 5.70
C GLU A 48 3.16 11.20 4.96
N GLN A 49 2.24 10.31 4.61
CA GLN A 49 2.59 9.03 3.99
C GLN A 49 3.32 9.21 2.65
N GLN A 50 3.06 10.29 1.92
CA GLN A 50 3.76 10.60 0.68
C GLN A 50 5.28 10.81 0.82
N GLU A 51 5.77 11.14 2.01
CA GLU A 51 7.20 11.38 2.26
C GLU A 51 8.02 10.08 2.25
N PHE A 52 7.39 8.92 2.51
CA PHE A 52 8.10 7.66 2.68
C PHE A 52 7.45 6.45 2.01
N ILE A 53 6.22 6.58 1.49
CA ILE A 53 5.51 5.52 0.75
C ILE A 53 5.28 5.94 -0.69
N SER A 54 5.66 5.07 -1.63
CA SER A 54 5.34 5.20 -3.06
C SER A 54 4.43 4.06 -3.51
N LEU A 55 3.25 4.42 -3.99
CA LEU A 55 2.28 3.49 -4.57
C LEU A 55 2.02 3.87 -6.03
N ILE A 56 2.24 2.91 -6.93
CA ILE A 56 2.00 3.04 -8.37
C ILE A 56 0.94 2.00 -8.76
N PRO A 57 -0.31 2.43 -9.04
CA PRO A 57 -1.37 1.49 -9.38
C PRO A 57 -1.11 0.90 -10.77
N THR A 58 -1.35 -0.40 -10.90
CA THR A 58 -1.36 -1.10 -12.20
C THR A 58 -2.79 -1.53 -12.48
N PHE A 59 -3.36 -1.06 -13.58
CA PHE A 59 -4.71 -1.42 -13.99
C PHE A 59 -4.68 -2.69 -14.86
N HIS A 60 -5.82 -3.38 -14.94
CA HIS A 60 -5.95 -4.54 -15.81
C HIS A 60 -5.73 -4.14 -17.27
N GLN A 61 -4.97 -4.93 -18.03
CA GLN A 61 -4.55 -4.62 -19.42
C GLN A 61 -5.74 -4.28 -20.35
N ILE A 62 -6.92 -4.84 -20.07
CA ILE A 62 -8.13 -4.54 -20.83
C ILE A 62 -8.52 -3.04 -20.79
N CYS A 63 -8.18 -2.34 -19.71
CA CYS A 63 -8.44 -0.92 -19.52
C CYS A 63 -7.51 0.02 -20.31
N ASP A 64 -6.51 -0.56 -20.99
CA ASP A 64 -5.60 0.12 -21.91
C ASP A 64 -5.63 -0.54 -23.31
N SER A 65 -6.63 -1.38 -23.57
CA SER A 65 -6.85 -2.04 -24.85
C SER A 65 -7.82 -1.28 -25.76
N ASP A 66 -7.87 -1.65 -27.04
CA ASP A 66 -8.83 -1.08 -28.00
C ASP A 66 -10.29 -1.27 -27.58
N PHE A 67 -10.60 -2.23 -26.70
CA PHE A 67 -11.97 -2.51 -26.24
C PHE A 67 -12.60 -1.39 -25.40
N VAL A 68 -11.76 -0.54 -24.79
CA VAL A 68 -12.23 0.65 -24.06
C VAL A 68 -12.04 1.94 -24.85
N ASP A 69 -11.42 1.87 -26.03
CA ASP A 69 -11.39 3.01 -26.93
C ASP A 69 -12.81 3.25 -27.46
N PRO A 70 -13.36 4.48 -27.37
CA PRO A 70 -14.72 4.77 -27.82
C PRO A 70 -15.01 4.32 -29.27
N ARG A 71 -14.00 4.25 -30.13
CA ARG A 71 -14.13 3.77 -31.52
C ARG A 71 -14.64 2.34 -31.61
N TRP A 72 -14.30 1.48 -30.65
CA TRP A 72 -14.70 0.07 -30.64
C TRP A 72 -16.21 -0.14 -30.40
N PRO A 73 -16.80 0.29 -29.27
CA PRO A 73 -18.24 0.16 -29.07
C PRO A 73 -19.03 0.94 -30.13
N MET A 74 -18.58 2.13 -30.53
CA MET A 74 -19.24 2.86 -31.63
C MET A 74 -19.20 2.09 -32.96
N GLY A 75 -18.09 1.42 -33.27
CA GLY A 75 -17.99 0.55 -34.44
C GLY A 75 -19.00 -0.59 -34.41
N ILE A 76 -19.18 -1.24 -33.26
CA ILE A 76 -20.19 -2.29 -33.08
C ILE A 76 -21.60 -1.73 -33.30
N GLN A 77 -21.92 -0.57 -32.71
CA GLN A 77 -23.23 0.07 -32.87
C GLN A 77 -23.52 0.44 -34.33
N ASN A 78 -22.55 1.02 -35.03
CA ASN A 78 -22.70 1.43 -36.42
C ASN A 78 -22.89 0.23 -37.35
N THR A 79 -22.12 -0.86 -37.15
CA THR A 79 -22.35 -2.08 -37.92
C THR A 79 -23.72 -2.67 -37.66
N MET A 80 -24.26 -2.53 -36.44
CA MET A 80 -25.60 -3.00 -36.11
C MET A 80 -26.69 -2.26 -36.91
N GLN A 81 -26.49 -0.98 -37.22
CA GLN A 81 -27.44 -0.16 -37.98
C GLN A 81 -27.39 -0.41 -39.50
N LEU A 82 -26.29 -0.99 -40.01
CA LEU A 82 -26.08 -1.21 -41.44
C LEU A 82 -26.63 -2.55 -41.96
N PHE A 83 -26.98 -3.48 -41.08
CA PHE A 83 -27.48 -4.81 -41.47
C PHE A 83 -28.91 -5.03 -40.93
N ASP A 84 -29.89 -5.13 -41.83
CA ASP A 84 -31.31 -5.38 -41.52
C ASP A 84 -31.56 -6.76 -40.87
N TYR A 85 -30.60 -7.68 -40.98
CA TYR A 85 -30.72 -9.04 -40.43
C TYR A 85 -29.47 -9.44 -39.66
N ILE A 86 -29.50 -9.20 -38.35
CA ILE A 86 -28.45 -9.66 -37.42
C ILE A 86 -29.01 -10.84 -36.64
N TYR A 87 -28.32 -11.97 -36.71
CA TYR A 87 -28.67 -13.15 -35.93
C TYR A 87 -28.71 -12.80 -34.44
N ASN A 88 -29.72 -13.25 -33.70
CA ASN A 88 -29.84 -13.00 -32.26
C ASN A 88 -28.67 -13.52 -31.41
N ARG A 89 -27.84 -14.40 -31.97
CA ARG A 89 -26.60 -14.93 -31.38
C ARG A 89 -25.33 -14.17 -31.79
N ASP A 90 -25.47 -13.14 -32.62
CA ASP A 90 -24.36 -12.28 -33.00
C ASP A 90 -23.90 -11.46 -31.79
N PHE A 91 -22.60 -11.53 -31.49
CA PHE A 91 -22.04 -10.83 -30.34
C PHE A 91 -22.31 -9.32 -30.41
N ARG A 92 -22.46 -8.72 -31.59
CA ARG A 92 -22.73 -7.28 -31.77
C ARG A 92 -24.03 -6.84 -31.10
N MET A 93 -25.00 -7.74 -30.96
CA MET A 93 -26.29 -7.48 -30.30
C MET A 93 -26.15 -7.18 -28.79
N ARG A 94 -25.10 -7.71 -28.15
CA ARG A 94 -24.82 -7.50 -26.71
C ARG A 94 -23.49 -6.79 -26.47
N GLY A 95 -22.61 -6.86 -27.44
CA GLY A 95 -21.22 -6.40 -27.38
C GLY A 95 -21.16 -4.91 -27.09
N TYR A 96 -21.96 -4.10 -27.78
CA TYR A 96 -22.00 -2.65 -27.52
C TYR A 96 -22.20 -2.33 -26.03
N SER A 97 -23.25 -2.89 -25.41
CA SER A 97 -23.53 -2.64 -23.98
C SER A 97 -22.45 -3.21 -23.05
N LEU A 98 -21.84 -4.35 -23.40
CA LEU A 98 -20.78 -4.96 -22.60
C LEU A 98 -19.48 -4.14 -22.65
N PHE A 99 -19.07 -3.71 -23.85
CA PHE A 99 -17.89 -2.85 -24.02
C PHE A 99 -18.12 -1.45 -23.44
N GLN A 100 -19.33 -0.91 -23.55
CA GLN A 100 -19.68 0.34 -22.88
C GLN A 100 -19.58 0.21 -21.36
N ALA A 101 -20.07 -0.89 -20.78
CA ALA A 101 -19.91 -1.16 -19.36
C ALA A 101 -18.43 -1.29 -18.97
N LEU A 102 -17.62 -1.95 -19.80
CA LEU A 102 -16.18 -2.05 -19.60
C LEU A 102 -15.48 -0.69 -19.59
N VAL A 103 -15.83 0.22 -20.52
CA VAL A 103 -15.36 1.61 -20.52
C VAL A 103 -15.67 2.28 -19.19
N SER A 104 -16.92 2.18 -18.72
CA SER A 104 -17.34 2.78 -17.45
C SER A 104 -16.61 2.18 -16.25
N ILE A 105 -16.43 0.86 -16.20
CA ILE A 105 -15.72 0.18 -15.12
C ILE A 105 -14.25 0.61 -15.07
N CYS A 106 -13.57 0.66 -16.23
CA CYS A 106 -12.18 1.07 -16.30
C CYS A 106 -11.98 2.54 -15.92
N ALA A 107 -12.88 3.43 -16.37
CA ALA A 107 -12.86 4.84 -15.97
C ALA A 107 -13.12 5.00 -14.47
N LEU A 108 -14.12 4.29 -13.93
CA LEU A 108 -14.45 4.31 -12.51
C LEU A 108 -13.26 3.79 -11.68
N ALA A 109 -12.65 2.67 -12.06
CA ALA A 109 -11.48 2.14 -11.37
C ALA A 109 -10.31 3.15 -11.35
N LYS A 110 -10.01 3.78 -12.49
CA LYS A 110 -8.95 4.80 -12.59
C LYS A 110 -9.20 5.99 -11.65
N VAL A 111 -10.45 6.50 -11.63
CA VAL A 111 -10.83 7.62 -10.76
C VAL A 111 -10.86 7.22 -9.29
N SER A 112 -11.49 6.09 -8.94
CA SER A 112 -11.61 5.62 -7.56
C SER A 112 -10.24 5.36 -6.94
N ILE A 113 -9.34 4.68 -7.66
CA ILE A 113 -7.98 4.45 -7.19
C ILE A 113 -7.18 5.75 -7.13
N GLY A 114 -7.33 6.63 -8.12
CA GLY A 114 -6.69 7.96 -8.12
C GLY A 114 -7.06 8.78 -6.88
N ASN A 115 -8.36 8.86 -6.57
CA ASN A 115 -8.85 9.57 -5.39
C ASN A 115 -8.36 8.93 -4.09
N ALA A 116 -8.46 7.60 -3.97
CA ALA A 116 -7.98 6.88 -2.80
C ALA A 116 -6.48 7.10 -2.56
N LEU A 117 -5.68 7.19 -3.63
CA LEU A 117 -4.25 7.49 -3.53
C LEU A 117 -3.97 8.93 -3.11
N ILE A 118 -4.75 9.90 -3.57
CA ILE A 118 -4.66 11.31 -3.11
C ILE A 118 -4.95 11.36 -1.62
N ASP A 119 -6.04 10.73 -1.18
CA ASP A 119 -6.42 10.71 0.23
C ASP A 119 -5.34 10.04 1.07
N PHE A 120 -4.90 8.84 0.68
CA PHE A 120 -3.82 8.09 1.34
C PHE A 120 -2.55 8.92 1.51
N LYS A 121 -2.07 9.56 0.43
CA LYS A 121 -0.85 10.39 0.44
C LYS A 121 -0.92 11.55 1.43
N SER A 122 -2.11 12.12 1.60
CA SER A 122 -2.35 13.21 2.54
C SER A 122 -2.50 12.75 3.99
N THR A 123 -2.72 11.45 4.23
CA THR A 123 -2.84 10.94 5.59
C THR A 123 -1.50 10.97 6.32
N THR A 124 -1.55 11.33 7.61
CA THR A 124 -0.38 11.38 8.48
C THR A 124 -0.15 10.04 9.16
N PHE A 125 1.05 9.50 9.05
CA PHE A 125 1.54 8.42 9.86
C PHE A 125 2.08 8.96 11.19
N ILE A 126 1.60 8.40 12.32
CA ILE A 126 1.97 8.86 13.66
C ILE A 126 2.74 7.74 14.39
N SER A 127 3.98 8.02 14.79
CA SER A 127 4.76 7.12 15.65
C SER A 127 5.71 7.87 16.57
N LYS A 128 5.72 7.48 17.85
CA LYS A 128 6.62 8.03 18.86
C LYS A 128 8.05 7.49 18.74
N ASN A 129 8.19 6.25 18.30
CA ASN A 129 9.47 5.57 18.14
C ASN A 129 9.61 5.02 16.71
N LEU A 130 10.83 4.88 16.25
CA LEU A 130 11.12 4.21 14.99
C LEU A 130 10.62 2.76 15.08
N LEU A 131 9.73 2.39 14.15
CA LEU A 131 9.27 1.02 14.00
C LEU A 131 10.33 0.23 13.25
N SER A 132 10.57 -1.01 13.68
CA SER A 132 11.37 -1.94 12.88
C SER A 132 10.63 -2.28 11.58
N GLU A 133 11.38 -2.57 10.52
CA GLU A 133 10.82 -2.93 9.21
C GLU A 133 9.80 -4.07 9.32
N LYS A 134 10.11 -5.10 10.12
CA LYS A 134 9.19 -6.21 10.41
C LYS A 134 7.87 -5.74 11.02
N THR A 135 7.94 -4.83 12.00
CA THR A 135 6.74 -4.32 12.69
C THR A 135 5.92 -3.44 11.76
N PHE A 136 6.58 -2.56 11.01
CA PHE A 136 5.95 -1.72 10.01
C PHE A 136 5.25 -2.55 8.92
N ALA A 137 5.94 -3.54 8.35
CA ALA A 137 5.39 -4.45 7.36
C ALA A 137 4.22 -5.28 7.91
N ALA A 138 4.30 -5.77 9.15
CA ALA A 138 3.20 -6.50 9.78
C ALA A 138 1.96 -5.63 9.96
N GLN A 139 2.12 -4.38 10.38
CA GLN A 139 1.03 -3.42 10.52
C GLN A 139 0.39 -3.09 9.17
N MET A 140 1.20 -2.84 8.13
CA MET A 140 0.68 -2.61 6.77
C MET A 140 -0.08 -3.81 6.22
N ASN A 141 0.46 -5.03 6.35
CA ASN A 141 -0.17 -6.24 5.84
C ASN A 141 -1.49 -6.56 6.54
N ALA A 142 -1.57 -6.32 7.86
CA ALA A 142 -2.82 -6.50 8.60
C ALA A 142 -3.94 -5.58 8.06
N VAL A 143 -3.59 -4.37 7.62
CA VAL A 143 -4.55 -3.43 7.02
C VAL A 143 -4.93 -3.87 5.60
N LEU A 144 -3.97 -4.28 4.77
CA LEU A 144 -4.23 -4.71 3.39
C LEU A 144 -5.10 -5.96 3.29
N ILE A 145 -4.94 -6.93 4.21
CA ILE A 145 -5.74 -8.16 4.24
C ILE A 145 -7.22 -7.88 4.56
N CYS A 146 -7.53 -6.83 5.33
CA CYS A 146 -8.91 -6.45 5.62
C CYS A 146 -9.66 -5.83 4.43
N ILE A 147 -8.94 -5.32 3.42
CA ILE A 147 -9.53 -4.63 2.26
C ILE A 147 -9.78 -5.60 1.08
N LEU A 148 -9.01 -6.68 1.01
CA LEU A 148 -9.17 -7.75 0.01
C LEU A 148 -9.61 -9.05 0.73
N PRO A 149 -10.90 -9.21 1.07
CA PRO A 149 -11.39 -10.55 1.38
C PRO A 149 -11.31 -11.34 0.08
N LEU A 150 -10.42 -12.33 0.04
CA LEU A 150 -10.40 -13.37 -0.99
C LEU A 150 -11.78 -14.03 -1.13
#